data_AF-A0A7W1BMZ6-F1
#
_entry.id   AF-A0A7W1BMZ6-F1
#
_cell.length_a   1.000
_cell.length_b   1.000
_cell.length_c   1.000
_cell.angle_alpha   90.00
_cell.angle_beta   90.00
_cell.angle_gamma   90.00
#
_symmetry.space_group_name_H-M   'P 1'
#
loop_
_entity.id
_entity.type
_entity.pdbx_description
1 polymer ?
#
loop_
_entity_poly.entity_id
_entity_poly.type
_entity_poly.pdbx_seq_one_letter_code
_entity_poly.pdbx_strand_id
1 'polypeptide(L)'
;MTHPWSMAAVMLALGLALVGSVSAGGGQPSAALQSFPLYNAGERVDGLPLVAALRREDTADYVSFVYGDCVAGDDAGCAPPAEIQIWPACGRNLGLYDGVQPAGASAEQITVRGVSALLFDDGTRLE
;
A
#
# COMPACT_ATOMS: atom_id res chain seq x y z
N MET A 1 -74.70 -10.54 8.08
CA MET A 1 -73.54 -11.08 8.81
C MET A 1 -72.28 -10.55 8.15
N THR A 2 -71.74 -9.47 8.71
CA THR A 2 -70.51 -8.80 8.32
C THR A 2 -69.33 -9.53 8.96
N HIS A 3 -68.31 -9.94 8.21
CA HIS A 3 -66.98 -10.21 8.77
C HIS A 3 -65.86 -9.70 7.85
N PRO A 4 -64.75 -9.22 8.44
CA PRO A 4 -63.88 -8.20 7.84
C PRO A 4 -62.47 -8.74 7.52
N TRP A 5 -61.79 -8.05 6.59
CA TRP A 5 -60.35 -7.76 6.60
C TRP A 5 -59.37 -8.91 6.35
N SER A 6 -58.59 -8.76 5.29
CA SER A 6 -57.15 -9.02 5.31
C SER A 6 -56.49 -8.16 4.22
N MET A 7 -55.96 -7.02 4.65
CA MET A 7 -55.03 -6.22 3.85
C MET A 7 -53.71 -6.97 3.81
N ALA A 8 -53.34 -7.49 2.64
CA ALA A 8 -51.99 -7.94 2.39
C ALA A 8 -51.10 -6.71 2.20
N ALA A 9 -50.27 -6.42 3.20
CA ALA A 9 -49.20 -5.44 3.11
C ALA A 9 -48.11 -5.98 2.18
N VAL A 10 -48.00 -5.42 0.98
CA VAL A 10 -46.85 -5.65 0.09
C VAL A 10 -45.71 -4.78 0.61
N MET A 11 -44.80 -5.37 1.38
CA MET A 11 -43.51 -4.75 1.70
C MET A 11 -42.64 -4.76 0.44
N LEU A 12 -42.53 -3.62 -0.21
CA LEU A 12 -41.53 -3.37 -1.25
C LEU A 12 -40.19 -3.13 -0.55
N ALA A 13 -39.35 -4.16 -0.45
CA ALA A 13 -37.97 -4.02 0.00
C ALA A 13 -37.16 -3.34 -1.12
N LEU A 14 -36.88 -2.05 -0.95
CA LEU A 14 -35.97 -1.30 -1.79
C LEU A 14 -34.54 -1.79 -1.50
N GLY A 15 -34.03 -2.68 -2.35
CA GLY A 15 -32.66 -3.16 -2.29
C GLY A 15 -31.68 -2.02 -2.56
N LEU A 16 -31.04 -1.53 -1.50
CA LEU A 16 -29.94 -0.57 -1.59
C LEU A 16 -28.68 -1.33 -2.05
N ALA A 17 -28.43 -1.38 -3.36
CA ALA A 17 -27.16 -1.84 -3.90
C ALA A 17 -26.10 -0.77 -3.63
N LEU A 18 -25.30 -0.97 -2.58
CA LEU A 18 -24.06 -0.22 -2.37
C LEU A 18 -23.04 -0.68 -3.42
N VAL A 19 -23.04 -0.02 -4.57
CA VAL A 19 -21.92 -0.07 -5.52
C VAL A 19 -20.80 0.72 -4.87
N GLY A 20 -19.85 0.02 -4.26
CA GLY A 20 -18.60 0.61 -3.76
C GLY A 20 -17.73 1.02 -4.94
N SER A 21 -17.87 2.26 -5.39
CA SER A 21 -16.93 2.86 -6.34
C SER A 21 -15.59 3.10 -5.65
N VAL A 22 -14.61 2.22 -5.89
CA VAL A 22 -13.21 2.55 -5.62
C VAL A 22 -12.80 3.58 -6.67
N SER A 23 -12.77 4.85 -6.29
CA SER A 23 -12.18 5.89 -7.12
C SER A 23 -10.70 5.60 -7.28
N ALA A 24 -10.29 5.11 -8.46
CA ALA A 24 -8.93 5.21 -8.95
C ALA A 24 -8.61 6.69 -9.19
N GLY A 25 -8.33 7.42 -8.11
CA GLY A 25 -7.88 8.79 -8.15
C GLY A 25 -6.44 8.84 -8.64
N GLY A 26 -6.25 8.89 -9.95
CA GLY A 26 -4.97 9.20 -10.61
C GLY A 26 -4.55 10.66 -10.43
N GLY A 27 -4.66 11.20 -9.21
CA GLY A 27 -4.09 12.49 -8.87
C GLY A 27 -2.63 12.29 -8.51
N GLN A 28 -1.70 12.81 -9.31
CA GLN A 28 -0.32 12.95 -8.82
C GLN A 28 -0.36 13.74 -7.51
N PRO A 29 0.22 13.23 -6.41
CA PRO A 29 0.27 13.99 -5.18
C PRO A 29 1.02 15.30 -5.48
N SER A 30 0.38 16.44 -5.19
CA SER A 30 0.98 17.73 -5.47
C SER A 30 2.33 17.83 -4.76
N ALA A 31 3.34 18.39 -5.43
CA ALA A 31 4.70 18.55 -4.89
C ALA A 31 4.75 19.32 -3.56
N ALA A 32 3.65 19.97 -3.17
CA ALA A 32 3.50 20.73 -1.93
C ALA A 32 3.22 19.88 -0.67
N LEU A 33 3.05 18.55 -0.79
CA LEU A 33 2.68 17.65 0.32
C LEU A 33 3.82 16.73 0.81
N GLN A 34 5.07 16.94 0.37
CA GLN A 34 6.14 15.96 0.56
C GLN A 34 7.26 16.53 1.44
N SER A 35 7.60 15.87 2.55
CA SER A 35 8.78 16.19 3.37
C SER A 35 10.11 15.75 2.74
N PHE A 36 10.07 15.00 1.65
CA PHE A 36 11.22 14.49 0.90
C PHE A 36 10.89 14.33 -0.60
N PRO A 37 11.90 14.33 -1.50
CA PRO A 37 11.65 14.13 -2.93
C PRO A 37 11.02 12.76 -3.22
N LEU A 38 9.99 12.74 -4.07
CA LEU A 38 9.41 11.51 -4.57
C LEU A 38 9.80 11.22 -6.02
N TYR A 39 9.93 9.93 -6.31
CA TYR A 39 10.26 9.37 -7.61
C TYR A 39 9.41 8.13 -7.87
N ASN A 40 8.51 8.18 -8.85
CA ASN A 40 7.80 7.00 -9.32
C ASN A 40 8.30 6.57 -10.70
N ALA A 41 7.95 5.36 -11.13
CA ALA A 41 8.33 4.81 -12.44
C ALA A 41 7.44 5.34 -13.59
N GLY A 42 6.65 6.38 -13.37
CA GLY A 42 5.62 6.86 -14.27
C GLY A 42 4.28 6.13 -14.09
N GLU A 43 3.43 6.20 -15.10
CA GLU A 43 2.07 5.61 -15.09
C GLU A 43 2.08 4.08 -15.22
N ARG A 44 3.20 3.47 -15.63
CA ARG A 44 3.34 2.02 -15.82
C ARG A 44 4.76 1.55 -15.56
N VAL A 45 4.92 0.32 -15.05
CA VAL A 45 6.20 -0.40 -14.99
C VAL A 45 5.99 -1.82 -15.50
N ASP A 46 6.76 -2.25 -16.50
CA ASP A 46 6.61 -3.58 -17.12
C ASP A 46 5.16 -3.97 -17.48
N GLY A 47 4.40 -3.00 -18.01
CA GLY A 47 2.98 -3.21 -18.35
C GLY A 47 2.00 -3.21 -17.17
N LEU A 48 2.46 -3.08 -15.94
CA LEU A 48 1.62 -2.90 -14.75
C LEU A 48 1.24 -1.42 -14.60
N PRO A 49 -0.05 -1.05 -14.56
CA PRO A 49 -0.48 0.34 -14.36
C PRO A 49 -0.23 0.80 -12.92
N LEU A 50 0.10 2.08 -12.73
CA LEU A 50 0.06 2.71 -11.41
C LEU A 50 -1.41 2.77 -10.96
N VAL A 51 -1.74 2.03 -9.91
CA VAL A 51 -3.12 1.94 -9.39
C VAL A 51 -3.33 2.73 -8.10
N ALA A 52 -2.26 2.98 -7.33
CA ALA A 52 -2.35 3.75 -6.10
C ALA A 52 -1.03 4.48 -5.75
N ALA A 53 -1.17 5.61 -5.08
CA ALA A 53 -0.10 6.29 -4.35
C ALA A 53 -0.53 6.47 -2.90
N LEU A 54 0.17 5.84 -1.96
CA LEU A 54 -0.23 5.72 -0.55
C LEU A 54 0.81 6.43 0.35
N ARG A 55 0.35 7.37 1.19
CA ARG A 55 1.19 8.04 2.19
C ARG A 55 1.01 7.35 3.54
N ARG A 56 2.10 7.02 4.21
CA ARG A 56 2.12 6.63 5.62
C ARG A 56 3.01 7.58 6.42
N GLU A 57 2.50 8.03 7.55
CA GLU A 57 3.18 8.99 8.44
C GLU A 57 2.94 8.72 9.94
N ASP A 58 2.24 7.62 10.29
CA ASP A 58 1.83 7.32 11.66
C ASP A 58 2.92 6.61 12.48
N THR A 59 3.40 5.50 11.94
CA THR A 59 4.34 4.55 12.54
C THR A 59 5.58 4.35 11.66
N ALA A 60 5.50 4.87 10.44
CA ALA A 60 6.53 4.84 9.43
C ALA A 60 6.32 6.03 8.50
N ASP A 61 7.41 6.68 8.07
CA ASP A 61 7.37 7.85 7.18
C ASP A 61 7.78 7.40 5.77
N TYR A 62 6.80 7.11 4.90
CA TYR A 62 7.06 6.76 3.50
C TYR A 62 5.90 7.09 2.56
N VAL A 63 6.18 7.04 1.27
CA VAL A 63 5.18 7.01 0.20
C VAL A 63 5.38 5.76 -0.64
N SER A 64 4.30 5.04 -0.88
CA SER A 64 4.26 3.84 -1.70
C SER A 64 3.55 4.11 -3.04
N PHE A 65 4.15 3.66 -4.13
CA PHE A 65 3.56 3.64 -5.47
C PHE A 65 3.30 2.18 -5.86
N VAL A 66 2.02 1.83 -6.04
CA VAL A 66 1.57 0.45 -6.28
C VAL A 66 1.26 0.27 -7.76
N TYR A 67 1.86 -0.76 -8.36
CA TYR A 67 1.74 -1.08 -9.78
C TYR A 67 1.08 -2.44 -9.99
N GLY A 68 -0.04 -2.42 -10.72
CA GLY A 68 -0.89 -3.58 -10.94
C GLY A 68 -1.93 -3.75 -9.82
N ASP A 69 -3.07 -4.32 -10.17
CA ASP A 69 -4.12 -4.66 -9.21
C ASP A 69 -3.95 -6.11 -8.73
N CYS A 70 -4.51 -6.40 -7.57
CA CYS A 70 -4.57 -7.75 -7.03
C CYS A 70 -5.96 -8.04 -6.50
N VAL A 71 -6.60 -9.06 -7.09
CA VAL A 71 -7.92 -9.53 -6.64
C VAL A 71 -7.71 -10.77 -5.80
N ALA A 72 -8.02 -10.67 -4.51
CA ALA A 72 -7.95 -11.80 -3.60
C ALA A 72 -8.94 -12.90 -4.03
N GLY A 73 -8.45 -14.13 -4.15
CA GLY A 73 -9.27 -15.31 -4.48
C GLY A 73 -9.88 -16.00 -3.25
N ASP A 74 -9.37 -15.67 -2.06
CA ASP A 74 -9.76 -16.21 -0.77
C ASP A 74 -9.53 -15.18 0.35
N ASP A 75 -9.76 -15.58 1.59
CA ASP A 75 -9.60 -14.72 2.78
C ASP A 75 -8.12 -14.44 3.13
N ALA A 76 -7.15 -15.05 2.44
CA ALA A 76 -5.73 -14.78 2.70
C ALA A 76 -5.29 -13.42 2.11
N GLY A 77 -6.11 -12.80 1.26
CA GLY A 77 -5.76 -11.58 0.56
C GLY A 77 -4.72 -11.84 -0.52
N CYS A 78 -4.18 -10.79 -1.11
CA CYS A 78 -3.07 -10.93 -2.05
C CYS A 78 -2.21 -9.66 -2.09
N ALA A 79 -0.93 -9.83 -2.45
CA ALA A 79 0.01 -8.73 -2.59
C ALA A 79 -0.07 -8.13 -4.00
N PRO A 80 0.06 -6.80 -4.16
CA PRO A 80 0.14 -6.20 -5.48
C PRO A 80 1.36 -6.73 -6.25
N PRO A 81 1.30 -6.78 -7.59
CA PRO A 81 2.41 -7.31 -8.39
C PRO A 81 3.74 -6.57 -8.19
N ALA A 82 3.70 -5.25 -8.00
CA ALA A 82 4.88 -4.45 -7.71
C ALA A 82 4.57 -3.23 -6.83
N GLU A 83 5.52 -2.87 -5.98
CA GLU A 83 5.43 -1.72 -5.08
C GLU A 83 6.79 -1.01 -5.03
N ILE A 84 6.79 0.32 -5.17
CA ILE A 84 7.97 1.16 -4.96
C ILE A 84 7.71 2.03 -3.73
N GLN A 85 8.49 1.83 -2.68
CA GLN A 85 8.41 2.66 -1.47
C GLN A 85 9.56 3.66 -1.42
N ILE A 86 9.24 4.89 -1.03
CA ILE A 86 10.19 5.99 -0.88
C ILE A 86 10.15 6.47 0.56
N TRP A 87 11.32 6.46 1.17
CA TRP A 87 11.53 6.84 2.55
C TRP A 87 12.48 8.05 2.60
N PRO A 88 12.34 8.95 3.59
CA PRO A 88 13.36 9.95 3.86
C PRO A 88 14.60 9.24 4.42
N ALA A 89 15.66 9.14 3.62
CA ALA A 89 16.89 8.45 3.99
C ALA A 89 17.48 8.95 5.32
N CYS A 90 17.42 10.26 5.58
CA CYS A 90 17.91 10.85 6.83
C CYS A 90 17.11 10.42 8.08
N GLY A 91 15.87 9.95 7.90
CA GLY A 91 15.02 9.46 8.98
C GLY A 91 15.31 8.01 9.35
N ARG A 92 15.85 7.20 8.42
CA ARG A 92 16.23 5.81 8.68
C ARG A 92 17.70 5.72 9.05
N ASN A 93 17.99 5.25 10.25
CA ASN A 93 19.35 5.04 10.73
C ASN A 93 19.47 3.65 11.37
N LEU A 94 20.71 3.14 11.44
CA LEU A 94 21.03 1.84 12.03
C LEU A 94 20.42 1.62 13.42
N GLY A 95 20.36 2.67 14.24
CA GLY A 95 19.79 2.61 15.59
C GLY A 95 18.29 2.30 15.61
N LEU A 96 17.56 2.40 14.48
CA LEU A 96 16.18 1.94 14.38
C LEU A 96 16.05 0.41 14.27
N TYR A 97 17.15 -0.28 13.95
CA TYR A 97 17.19 -1.74 13.82
C TYR A 97 17.76 -2.42 15.08
N ASP A 98 18.39 -1.64 15.96
CA ASP A 98 18.87 -2.09 17.26
C ASP A 98 17.68 -2.59 18.10
N GLY A 99 17.55 -3.92 18.20
CA GLY A 99 16.50 -4.60 18.97
C GLY A 99 15.42 -5.31 18.15
N VAL A 100 15.36 -5.12 16.83
CA VAL A 100 14.45 -5.85 15.93
C VAL A 100 15.17 -6.99 15.21
N GLN A 101 16.49 -6.93 15.10
CA GLN A 101 17.26 -8.05 14.53
C GLN A 101 17.17 -9.27 15.45
N PRO A 102 16.65 -10.42 14.95
CA PRO A 102 16.74 -11.66 15.70
C PRO A 102 18.21 -11.96 15.99
N ALA A 103 18.49 -12.53 17.16
CA ALA A 103 19.85 -12.87 17.56
C ALA A 103 20.53 -13.69 16.45
N GLY A 104 21.54 -13.10 15.78
CA GLY A 104 22.27 -13.73 14.67
C GLY A 104 21.99 -13.16 13.27
N ALA A 105 21.02 -12.25 13.09
CA ALA A 105 20.87 -11.53 11.83
C ALA A 105 22.00 -10.49 11.68
N SER A 106 23.08 -10.87 11.01
CA SER A 106 24.15 -9.94 10.64
C SER A 106 23.74 -9.10 9.43
N ALA A 107 23.83 -7.78 9.55
CA ALA A 107 23.80 -6.91 8.38
C ALA A 107 25.20 -6.86 7.76
N GLU A 108 25.32 -7.10 6.46
CA GLU A 108 26.56 -6.90 5.72
C GLU A 108 26.61 -5.47 5.20
N GLN A 109 27.65 -4.72 5.56
CA GLN A 109 27.85 -3.38 5.01
C GLN A 109 28.40 -3.48 3.58
N ILE A 110 27.69 -2.86 2.64
CA ILE A 110 28.09 -2.80 1.24
C ILE A 110 28.07 -1.38 0.69
N THR A 111 28.51 -1.23 -0.55
CA THR A 111 28.46 0.03 -1.28
C THR A 111 27.70 -0.14 -2.59
N VAL A 112 26.62 0.62 -2.77
CA VAL A 112 25.83 0.65 -4.01
C VAL A 112 26.06 1.99 -4.68
N ARG A 113 26.76 1.98 -5.82
CA ARG A 113 27.05 3.19 -6.61
C ARG A 113 27.73 4.31 -5.79
N GLY A 114 28.62 3.93 -4.87
CA GLY A 114 29.35 4.87 -4.00
C GLY A 114 28.61 5.28 -2.72
N VAL A 115 27.38 4.80 -2.51
CA VAL A 115 26.60 5.05 -1.30
C VAL A 115 26.67 3.84 -0.38
N SER A 116 26.93 4.06 0.91
CA SER A 116 26.92 2.99 1.91
C SER A 116 25.50 2.45 2.05
N ALA A 117 25.37 1.12 2.07
CA ALA A 117 24.12 0.40 2.26
C ALA A 117 24.37 -0.85 3.13
N LEU A 118 23.28 -1.52 3.51
CA LEU A 118 23.30 -2.73 4.32
C LEU A 118 22.49 -3.83 3.64
N LEU A 119 23.05 -5.02 3.55
CA LEU A 119 22.35 -6.24 3.15
C LEU A 119 21.93 -7.01 4.40
N PHE A 120 20.64 -7.36 4.45
CA PHE A 120 20.02 -8.19 5.46
C PHE A 120 19.48 -9.47 4.80
N ASP A 121 19.02 -10.41 5.63
CA ASP A 121 18.27 -11.60 5.19
C ASP A 121 19.02 -12.38 4.10
N ASP A 122 20.30 -12.70 4.35
CA ASP A 122 21.22 -13.40 3.44
C ASP A 122 21.32 -12.75 2.04
N GLY A 123 21.23 -11.43 2.01
CA GLY A 123 21.36 -10.62 0.80
C GLY A 123 20.05 -10.43 0.02
N THR A 124 18.92 -10.84 0.58
CA THR A 124 17.60 -10.66 -0.06
C THR A 124 16.96 -9.32 0.23
N ARG A 125 17.45 -8.58 1.24
CA ARG A 125 16.97 -7.24 1.59
C ARG A 125 18.12 -6.23 1.63
N LEU A 126 17.95 -5.11 0.92
CA LEU A 126 18.90 -4.00 0.86
C LEU A 126 18.27 -2.76 1.50
N GLU A 127 18.98 -2.12 2.43
CA GLU A 127 18.56 -0.83 3.04
C GLU A 127 19.69 0.22 3.03
#